data_AF-A0A5B8UAB1-F1
#
_entry.id   AF-A0A5B8UAB1-F1
#
_cell.length_a   1.000
_cell.length_b   1.000
_cell.length_c   1.000
_cell.angle_alpha   90.00
_cell.angle_beta   90.00
_cell.angle_gamma   90.00
#
_symmetry.space_group_name_H-M   'P 1'
#
loop_
_entity.id
_entity.type
_entity.pdbx_description
1 polymer ?
#
loop_
_entity_poly.entity_id
_entity_poly.type
_entity_poly.pdbx_seq_one_letter_code
_entity_poly.pdbx_strand_id
1 'polypeptide(L)'
;MRKSRFLVVAALIAVLGIAATAFAQTNAYDFTGKVPAGGTKAKPKITGFSFNYTITDPAGNLPQIVKAYKFTIGGAKVNTRAVTTTCTAAKINAATNDQGCSKKAIVGTGSISADIGQVGTPKSATCTLTLTAYAAGTNKVALFLDGTAPGACVAPISQAIDAKWANTSKGAALSFTVPNGLRHQLGLDVAVTSVKSTWKKLSRTIKGKKVGYFSSVGCKTKQRSASVTFTSEAGVVTPLTKNIGKC
;
A
#
# COMPACT_ATOMS: atom_id res chain seq x y z
N MET A 1 -49.89 50.21 48.40
CA MET A 1 -50.55 50.46 47.09
C MET A 1 -49.49 50.34 46.00
N ARG A 2 -49.58 49.28 45.17
CA ARG A 2 -49.75 49.31 43.68
C ARG A 2 -48.51 49.77 42.89
N LYS A 3 -47.83 48.85 42.16
CA LYS A 3 -47.95 48.55 40.69
C LYS A 3 -47.04 49.51 39.86
N SER A 4 -46.22 49.16 38.87
CA SER A 4 -46.15 48.08 37.86
C SER A 4 -44.72 48.03 37.29
N ARG A 5 -44.08 46.85 37.12
CA ARG A 5 -43.81 46.17 35.82
C ARG A 5 -43.65 47.07 34.58
N PHE A 6 -42.45 47.08 34.00
CA PHE A 6 -42.23 47.24 32.56
C PHE A 6 -41.26 46.16 32.05
N LEU A 7 -41.77 45.38 31.10
CA LEU A 7 -41.06 44.45 30.23
C LEU A 7 -40.48 45.24 29.05
N VAL A 8 -39.23 44.97 28.68
CA VAL A 8 -38.77 45.16 27.29
C VAL A 8 -38.01 43.90 26.87
N VAL A 9 -38.58 43.28 25.84
CA VAL A 9 -38.07 42.13 25.09
C VAL A 9 -37.02 42.63 24.10
N ALA A 10 -35.86 42.00 24.06
CA ALA A 10 -34.97 42.03 22.91
C ALA A 10 -34.57 40.60 22.56
N ALA A 11 -35.30 40.03 21.60
CA ALA A 11 -35.03 38.72 21.02
C ALA A 11 -33.79 38.82 20.11
N LEU A 12 -32.68 38.22 20.53
CA LEU A 12 -31.59 37.85 19.65
C LEU A 12 -31.76 36.38 19.31
N ILE A 13 -32.47 36.12 18.20
CA ILE A 13 -32.44 34.83 17.52
C ILE A 13 -31.04 34.71 16.91
N ALA A 14 -30.13 34.07 17.64
CA ALA A 14 -28.90 33.56 17.07
C ALA A 14 -29.30 32.46 16.08
N VAL A 15 -29.29 32.79 14.79
CA VAL A 15 -29.28 31.80 13.73
C VAL A 15 -27.98 31.02 13.90
N LEU A 16 -28.07 29.89 14.62
CA LEU A 16 -27.06 28.84 14.63
C LEU A 16 -26.96 28.34 13.18
N GLY A 17 -26.09 29.00 12.41
CA GLY A 17 -25.61 28.46 11.16
C GLY A 17 -25.09 27.07 11.48
N ILE A 18 -25.77 26.05 10.97
CA ILE A 18 -25.23 24.70 10.89
C ILE A 18 -24.05 24.85 9.94
N ALA A 19 -22.88 25.17 10.49
CA ALA A 19 -21.64 24.87 9.82
C ALA A 19 -21.69 23.36 9.59
N ALA A 20 -21.99 22.95 8.36
CA ALA A 20 -21.79 21.60 7.92
C ALA A 20 -20.29 21.35 8.12
N THR A 21 -19.92 20.83 9.28
CA THR A 21 -18.62 20.21 9.47
C THR A 21 -18.63 19.05 8.50
N ALA A 22 -18.04 19.25 7.32
CA ALA A 22 -17.71 18.16 6.42
C ALA A 22 -16.89 17.19 7.27
N PHE A 23 -17.52 16.12 7.75
CA PHE A 23 -16.81 15.07 8.43
C PHE A 23 -15.80 14.56 7.42
N ALA A 24 -14.52 14.86 7.66
CA ALA A 24 -13.44 14.33 6.86
C ALA A 24 -13.49 12.82 7.00
N GLN A 25 -14.12 12.17 6.01
CA GLN A 25 -14.24 10.73 5.96
C GLN A 25 -12.83 10.14 6.14
N THR A 26 -12.66 9.32 7.17
CA THR A 26 -11.35 8.82 7.55
C THR A 26 -11.34 7.32 7.35
N ASN A 27 -10.42 6.85 6.51
CA ASN A 27 -10.23 5.43 6.28
C ASN A 27 -9.79 4.73 7.57
N ALA A 28 -10.35 3.54 7.80
CA ALA A 28 -9.76 2.55 8.68
C ALA A 28 -8.75 1.70 7.90
N TYR A 29 -7.60 1.46 8.53
CA TYR A 29 -6.49 0.72 7.92
C TYR A 29 -6.14 -0.49 8.78
N ASP A 30 -5.90 -1.62 8.14
CA ASP A 30 -5.32 -2.79 8.78
C ASP A 30 -4.21 -3.39 7.91
N PHE A 31 -3.23 -4.05 8.52
CA PHE A 31 -2.26 -4.85 7.80
C PHE A 31 -1.78 -6.04 8.62
N THR A 32 -1.41 -7.10 7.91
CA THR A 32 -0.76 -8.28 8.45
C THR A 32 0.51 -8.55 7.67
N GLY A 33 1.50 -9.14 8.34
CA GLY A 33 2.75 -9.52 7.70
C GLY A 33 3.27 -10.82 8.30
N LYS A 34 4.01 -11.58 7.50
CA LYS A 34 4.71 -12.78 7.96
C LYS A 34 6.12 -12.78 7.40
N VAL A 35 7.10 -12.66 8.29
CA VAL A 35 8.51 -12.76 7.95
C VAL A 35 9.12 -13.85 8.82
N PRO A 36 9.71 -14.91 8.24
CA PRO A 36 10.41 -15.94 9.00
C PRO A 36 11.43 -15.39 10.01
N ALA A 37 11.47 -16.00 11.19
CA ALA A 37 12.36 -15.63 12.29
C ALA A 37 13.81 -16.11 12.05
N GLY A 38 14.75 -15.50 12.79
CA GLY A 38 16.16 -15.86 12.81
C GLY A 38 17.08 -15.05 11.87
N GLY A 39 18.36 -15.40 11.94
CA GLY A 39 19.47 -14.68 11.30
C GLY A 39 20.13 -13.69 12.26
N THR A 40 21.38 -13.34 11.99
CA THR A 40 22.11 -12.29 12.71
C THR A 40 22.54 -11.19 11.75
N LYS A 41 23.00 -10.05 12.26
CA LYS A 41 23.55 -8.99 11.39
C LYS A 41 24.72 -9.50 10.54
N ALA A 42 25.57 -10.35 11.11
CA ALA A 42 26.72 -10.95 10.43
C ALA A 42 26.33 -12.07 9.46
N LYS A 43 25.28 -12.84 9.79
CA LYS A 43 24.77 -13.94 8.97
C LYS A 43 23.24 -13.80 8.82
N PRO A 44 22.76 -12.88 7.97
CA PRO A 44 21.33 -12.71 7.74
C PRO A 44 20.74 -14.00 7.14
N LYS A 45 19.55 -14.39 7.58
CA LYS A 45 18.88 -15.58 7.08
C LYS A 45 18.10 -15.24 5.81
N ILE A 46 18.39 -15.91 4.71
CA ILE A 46 17.70 -15.72 3.43
C ILE A 46 16.22 -16.12 3.58
N THR A 47 15.32 -15.24 3.16
CA THR A 47 13.88 -15.43 3.36
C THR A 47 13.04 -14.84 2.24
N GLY A 48 11.74 -15.18 2.22
CA GLY A 48 10.67 -14.39 1.63
C GLY A 48 9.76 -13.83 2.73
N PHE A 49 8.68 -13.15 2.38
CA PHE A 49 7.66 -12.70 3.33
C PHE A 49 6.30 -12.54 2.66
N SER A 50 5.22 -12.53 3.44
CA SER A 50 3.92 -12.03 2.97
C SER A 50 3.58 -10.72 3.66
N PHE A 51 2.85 -9.87 2.94
CA PHE A 51 2.37 -8.60 3.43
C PHE A 51 0.99 -8.31 2.83
N ASN A 52 0.00 -8.13 3.70
CA ASN A 52 -1.37 -7.88 3.30
C ASN A 52 -1.87 -6.63 4.01
N TYR A 53 -2.75 -5.86 3.38
CA TYR A 53 -3.41 -4.73 4.03
C TYR A 53 -4.84 -4.56 3.52
N THR A 54 -5.64 -3.87 4.32
CA THR A 54 -7.00 -3.46 3.97
C THR A 54 -7.18 -1.98 4.25
N ILE A 55 -8.04 -1.36 3.45
CA ILE A 55 -8.47 0.03 3.60
C ILE A 55 -9.99 0.00 3.51
N THR A 56 -10.67 0.50 4.53
CA THR A 56 -12.12 0.51 4.59
C THR A 56 -12.62 1.88 5.02
N ASP A 57 -13.85 2.19 4.65
CA ASP A 57 -14.60 3.28 5.25
C ASP A 57 -15.48 2.71 6.38
N PRO A 58 -15.40 3.21 7.62
CA PRO A 58 -16.24 2.72 8.72
C PRO A 58 -17.75 2.85 8.45
N ALA A 59 -18.18 3.79 7.60
CA ALA A 59 -19.57 3.97 7.22
C ALA A 59 -19.98 3.10 6.00
N GLY A 60 -19.09 2.25 5.49
CA GLY A 60 -19.38 1.34 4.37
C GLY A 60 -19.37 1.99 2.99
N ASN A 61 -18.95 3.26 2.89
CA ASN A 61 -18.81 3.95 1.61
C ASN A 61 -17.48 3.61 0.93
N LEU A 62 -17.28 4.16 -0.27
CA LEU A 62 -16.00 4.12 -0.94
C LEU A 62 -14.94 4.86 -0.09
N PRO A 63 -13.83 4.21 0.31
CA PRO A 63 -12.78 4.83 1.10
C PRO A 63 -12.11 6.00 0.35
N GLN A 64 -11.52 6.93 1.11
CA GLN A 64 -10.66 7.98 0.56
C GLN A 64 -9.49 7.39 -0.23
N ILE A 65 -9.15 8.02 -1.36
CA ILE A 65 -8.08 7.53 -2.23
C ILE A 65 -6.70 7.76 -1.61
N VAL A 66 -5.91 6.70 -1.59
CA VAL A 66 -4.51 6.73 -1.16
C VAL A 66 -3.60 6.84 -2.38
N LYS A 67 -2.81 7.92 -2.45
CA LYS A 67 -1.88 8.15 -3.56
C LYS A 67 -0.49 7.59 -3.33
N ALA A 68 -0.02 7.49 -2.09
CA ALA A 68 1.33 7.04 -1.81
C ALA A 68 1.38 6.10 -0.61
N TYR A 69 2.32 5.15 -0.69
CA TYR A 69 2.49 4.09 0.27
C TYR A 69 3.96 3.97 0.65
N LYS A 70 4.22 3.73 1.93
CA LYS A 70 5.54 3.36 2.44
C LYS A 70 5.42 2.24 3.46
N PHE A 71 5.95 1.08 3.13
CA PHE A 71 6.00 -0.10 3.98
C PHE A 71 7.41 -0.22 4.55
N THR A 72 7.57 -0.52 5.83
CA THR A 72 8.86 -0.83 6.45
C THR A 72 8.74 -2.11 7.27
N ILE A 73 9.61 -3.08 6.99
CA ILE A 73 9.62 -4.38 7.65
C ILE A 73 10.83 -4.44 8.58
N GLY A 74 10.56 -4.45 9.89
CA GLY A 74 11.58 -4.46 10.93
C GLY A 74 12.50 -5.68 10.83
N GLY A 75 13.81 -5.47 10.92
CA GLY A 75 14.80 -6.55 10.86
C GLY A 75 14.84 -7.29 9.52
N ALA A 76 14.16 -6.83 8.48
CA ALA A 76 14.38 -7.30 7.12
C ALA A 76 15.52 -6.51 6.45
N LYS A 77 16.15 -7.13 5.46
CA LYS A 77 17.12 -6.54 4.55
C LYS A 77 16.75 -6.92 3.12
N VAL A 78 17.01 -6.01 2.20
CA VAL A 78 16.82 -6.22 0.76
C VAL A 78 18.16 -6.09 0.03
N ASN A 79 18.45 -7.03 -0.86
CA ASN A 79 19.61 -6.99 -1.73
C ASN A 79 19.17 -7.29 -3.16
N THR A 80 18.85 -6.24 -3.90
CA THR A 80 18.36 -6.33 -5.28
C THR A 80 19.34 -6.99 -6.24
N ARG A 81 20.65 -7.04 -5.92
CA ARG A 81 21.66 -7.73 -6.73
C ARG A 81 21.54 -9.26 -6.73
N ALA A 82 20.71 -9.82 -5.84
CA ALA A 82 20.42 -11.24 -5.82
C ALA A 82 19.61 -11.71 -7.04
N VAL A 83 19.00 -10.78 -7.80
CA VAL A 83 18.28 -11.05 -9.05
C VAL A 83 18.89 -10.18 -10.14
N THR A 84 19.40 -10.80 -11.20
CA THR A 84 20.08 -10.09 -12.31
C THR A 84 19.18 -9.79 -13.48
N THR A 85 18.13 -10.59 -13.66
CA THR A 85 17.16 -10.35 -14.72
C THR A 85 16.19 -9.28 -14.24
N THR A 86 16.00 -8.24 -15.05
CA THR A 86 15.16 -7.10 -14.68
C THR A 86 14.00 -6.93 -15.66
N CYS A 87 12.89 -6.40 -15.15
CA CYS A 87 11.82 -5.82 -15.96
C CYS A 87 11.34 -4.55 -15.28
N THR A 88 11.47 -3.41 -15.97
CA THR A 88 11.14 -2.09 -15.41
C THR A 88 9.68 -1.75 -15.67
N ALA A 89 9.11 -0.87 -14.83
CA ALA A 89 7.76 -0.38 -15.04
C ALA A 89 7.62 0.33 -16.41
N ALA A 90 8.64 1.08 -16.82
CA ALA A 90 8.68 1.72 -18.14
C ALA A 90 8.59 0.72 -19.29
N LYS A 91 9.33 -0.41 -19.22
CA LYS A 91 9.27 -1.46 -20.25
C LYS A 91 7.88 -2.10 -20.32
N ILE A 92 7.29 -2.41 -19.18
CA ILE A 92 5.95 -3.01 -19.08
C ILE A 92 4.90 -2.04 -19.62
N ASN A 93 4.95 -0.77 -19.22
CA ASN A 93 3.98 0.26 -19.63
C ASN A 93 4.08 0.59 -21.11
N ALA A 94 5.29 0.59 -21.69
CA ALA A 94 5.48 0.80 -23.13
C ALA A 94 4.90 -0.36 -23.97
N ALA A 95 4.93 -1.58 -23.45
CA ALA A 95 4.36 -2.76 -24.10
C ALA A 95 2.89 -2.99 -23.74
N THR A 96 2.34 -2.23 -22.79
CA THR A 96 1.00 -2.41 -22.20
C THR A 96 0.73 -3.85 -21.72
N ASN A 97 1.76 -4.62 -21.38
CA ASN A 97 1.71 -5.97 -20.81
C ASN A 97 3.08 -6.40 -20.27
N ASP A 98 3.15 -7.53 -19.56
CA ASP A 98 4.39 -8.09 -19.01
C ASP A 98 4.91 -9.34 -19.76
N GLN A 99 4.38 -9.67 -20.94
CA GLN A 99 4.78 -10.87 -21.69
C GLN A 99 6.27 -10.86 -22.08
N GLY A 100 6.85 -9.68 -22.30
CA GLY A 100 8.27 -9.49 -22.54
C GLY A 100 9.17 -9.54 -21.30
N CYS A 101 8.59 -9.78 -20.11
CA CYS A 101 9.31 -9.92 -18.85
C CYS A 101 9.66 -11.38 -18.57
N SER A 102 10.91 -11.64 -18.21
CA SER A 102 11.31 -12.99 -17.79
C SER A 102 10.69 -13.36 -16.45
N LYS A 103 10.20 -14.60 -16.32
CA LYS A 103 9.78 -15.18 -15.04
C LYS A 103 10.88 -15.16 -13.97
N LYS A 104 12.17 -15.13 -14.37
CA LYS A 104 13.33 -15.01 -13.46
C LYS A 104 13.43 -13.63 -12.78
N ALA A 105 12.79 -12.61 -13.34
CA ALA A 105 12.71 -11.28 -12.74
C ALA A 105 11.59 -11.17 -11.69
N ILE A 106 10.67 -12.15 -11.59
CA ILE A 106 9.57 -12.10 -10.62
C ILE A 106 10.10 -12.30 -9.20
N VAL A 107 9.93 -11.29 -8.36
CA VAL A 107 10.33 -11.28 -6.94
C VAL A 107 9.15 -11.35 -5.97
N GLY A 108 7.93 -11.16 -6.47
CA GLY A 108 6.71 -11.29 -5.68
C GLY A 108 5.48 -11.42 -6.56
N THR A 109 4.38 -11.85 -5.95
CA THR A 109 3.07 -12.02 -6.58
C THR A 109 1.98 -11.67 -5.59
N GLY A 110 0.76 -11.46 -6.05
CA GLY A 110 -0.35 -11.13 -5.16
C GLY A 110 -1.66 -10.90 -5.89
N SER A 111 -2.63 -10.41 -5.14
CA SER A 111 -3.90 -9.92 -5.64
C SER A 111 -4.26 -8.60 -4.97
N ILE A 112 -5.01 -7.77 -5.69
CA ILE A 112 -5.53 -6.50 -5.22
C ILE A 112 -7.02 -6.48 -5.49
N SER A 113 -7.79 -6.03 -4.50
CA SER A 113 -9.18 -5.64 -4.67
C SER A 113 -9.27 -4.13 -4.54
N ALA A 114 -10.03 -3.53 -5.45
CA ALA A 114 -10.39 -2.13 -5.43
C ALA A 114 -11.90 -2.01 -5.61
N ASP A 115 -12.48 -0.99 -4.99
CA ASP A 115 -13.86 -0.59 -5.21
C ASP A 115 -13.86 0.69 -6.05
N ILE A 116 -14.92 0.88 -6.84
CA ILE A 116 -15.03 1.97 -7.81
C ILE A 116 -16.32 2.75 -7.55
N GLY A 117 -16.26 4.07 -7.57
CA GLY A 117 -17.42 4.94 -7.38
C GLY A 117 -17.02 6.37 -7.13
N GLN A 118 -17.83 7.09 -6.34
CA GLN A 118 -17.47 8.40 -5.82
C GLN A 118 -17.07 8.26 -4.35
N VAL A 119 -15.98 8.88 -3.95
CA VAL A 119 -15.55 8.88 -2.55
C VAL A 119 -16.67 9.42 -1.64
N GLY A 120 -16.93 8.72 -0.54
CA GLY A 120 -17.98 9.08 0.42
C GLY A 120 -19.38 8.60 0.06
N THR A 121 -19.56 7.92 -1.08
CA THR A 121 -20.81 7.26 -1.45
C THR A 121 -20.66 5.73 -1.45
N PRO A 122 -21.75 4.95 -1.45
CA PRO A 122 -21.66 3.52 -1.71
C PRO A 122 -20.91 3.22 -3.02
N LYS A 123 -20.19 2.10 -3.05
CA LYS A 123 -19.48 1.67 -4.26
C LYS A 123 -20.44 1.31 -5.39
N SER A 124 -20.00 1.57 -6.61
CA SER A 124 -20.74 1.27 -7.85
C SER A 124 -20.27 -0.03 -8.52
N ALA A 125 -18.98 -0.35 -8.40
CA ALA A 125 -18.39 -1.55 -8.98
C ALA A 125 -17.16 -2.02 -8.16
N THR A 126 -16.65 -3.19 -8.49
CA THR A 126 -15.41 -3.73 -7.93
C THR A 126 -14.40 -4.04 -9.03
N CYS A 127 -13.13 -4.06 -8.68
CA CYS A 127 -12.02 -4.38 -9.57
C CYS A 127 -11.04 -5.32 -8.86
N THR A 128 -10.76 -6.46 -9.47
CA THR A 128 -9.80 -7.44 -8.96
C THR A 128 -8.60 -7.52 -9.89
N LEU A 129 -7.41 -7.29 -9.34
CA LEU A 129 -6.16 -7.26 -10.10
C LEU A 129 -5.23 -8.37 -9.62
N THR A 130 -4.52 -8.98 -10.56
CA THR A 130 -3.32 -9.76 -10.27
C THR A 130 -2.14 -8.82 -10.11
N LEU A 131 -1.35 -9.03 -9.05
CA LEU A 131 -0.11 -8.31 -8.81
C LEU A 131 1.08 -9.21 -9.16
N THR A 132 1.98 -8.74 -10.01
CA THR A 132 3.31 -9.34 -10.23
C THR A 132 4.39 -8.31 -9.95
N ALA A 133 5.28 -8.61 -9.01
CA ALA A 133 6.40 -7.73 -8.67
C ALA A 133 7.67 -8.21 -9.40
N TYR A 134 8.25 -7.35 -10.23
CA TYR A 134 9.45 -7.60 -11.01
C TYR A 134 10.65 -6.84 -10.45
N ALA A 135 11.79 -7.50 -10.28
CA ALA A 135 13.06 -6.82 -10.04
C ALA A 135 13.30 -5.81 -11.18
N ALA A 136 13.58 -4.55 -10.86
CA ALA A 136 13.72 -3.48 -11.84
C ALA A 136 15.11 -2.81 -11.79
N GLY A 137 16.09 -3.51 -11.21
CA GLY A 137 17.47 -3.03 -11.04
C GLY A 137 17.77 -2.62 -9.59
N THR A 138 18.84 -1.83 -9.42
CA THR A 138 19.32 -1.43 -8.09
C THR A 138 18.25 -0.68 -7.32
N ASN A 139 17.82 -1.26 -6.20
CA ASN A 139 16.84 -0.68 -5.28
C ASN A 139 15.48 -0.38 -5.92
N LYS A 140 15.14 -1.02 -7.05
CA LYS A 140 13.88 -0.80 -7.76
C LYS A 140 13.11 -2.11 -7.94
N VAL A 141 11.79 -1.99 -7.91
CA VAL A 141 10.85 -3.07 -8.25
C VAL A 141 9.70 -2.46 -9.05
N ALA A 142 9.27 -3.13 -10.11
CA ALA A 142 8.06 -2.77 -10.82
C ALA A 142 6.89 -3.59 -10.28
N LEU A 143 5.80 -2.93 -9.90
CA LEU A 143 4.57 -3.57 -9.44
C LEU A 143 3.58 -3.58 -10.59
N PHE A 144 3.55 -4.68 -11.36
CA PHE A 144 2.61 -4.84 -12.47
C PHE A 144 1.24 -5.26 -11.96
N LEU A 145 0.22 -4.53 -12.41
CA LEU A 145 -1.18 -4.75 -12.09
C LEU A 145 -1.90 -5.19 -13.37
N ASP A 146 -2.54 -6.34 -13.32
CA ASP A 146 -3.30 -6.93 -14.43
C ASP A 146 -4.76 -7.19 -14.02
N GLY A 147 -5.67 -6.47 -14.66
CA GLY A 147 -7.12 -6.58 -14.57
C GLY A 147 -7.76 -6.74 -15.94
N THR A 148 -7.08 -7.41 -16.87
CA THR A 148 -7.57 -7.62 -18.24
C THR A 148 -8.50 -8.83 -18.38
N ALA A 149 -8.58 -9.69 -17.36
CA ALA A 149 -9.52 -10.80 -17.35
C ALA A 149 -10.98 -10.31 -17.45
N PRO A 150 -11.86 -10.99 -18.21
CA PRO A 150 -13.26 -10.59 -18.33
C PRO A 150 -13.95 -10.45 -16.97
N GLY A 151 -14.63 -9.32 -16.75
CA GLY A 151 -15.32 -9.01 -15.49
C GLY A 151 -14.39 -8.68 -14.32
N ALA A 152 -13.07 -8.62 -14.53
CA ALA A 152 -12.13 -8.27 -13.47
C ALA A 152 -12.28 -6.81 -13.04
N CYS A 153 -12.44 -5.87 -13.99
CA CYS A 153 -12.59 -4.43 -13.77
C CYS A 153 -13.48 -3.82 -14.86
N VAL A 154 -14.10 -2.66 -14.59
CA VAL A 154 -14.92 -1.91 -15.58
C VAL A 154 -14.10 -1.42 -16.78
N ALA A 155 -12.82 -1.14 -16.57
CA ALA A 155 -11.86 -0.85 -17.64
C ALA A 155 -10.64 -1.78 -17.47
N PRO A 156 -10.07 -2.31 -18.57
CA PRO A 156 -8.91 -3.17 -18.49
C PRO A 156 -7.71 -2.41 -17.93
N ILE A 157 -7.06 -2.99 -16.93
CA ILE A 157 -5.85 -2.44 -16.32
C ILE A 157 -4.68 -3.34 -16.70
N SER A 158 -3.67 -2.78 -17.36
CA SER A 158 -2.40 -3.46 -17.63
C SER A 158 -1.28 -2.43 -17.48
N GLN A 159 -0.90 -2.19 -16.23
CA GLN A 159 0.03 -1.10 -15.91
C GLN A 159 0.93 -1.46 -14.72
N ALA A 160 2.19 -1.05 -14.82
CA ALA A 160 3.18 -1.17 -13.77
C ALA A 160 3.45 0.17 -13.05
N ILE A 161 3.60 0.07 -11.73
CA ILE A 161 4.03 1.15 -10.85
C ILE A 161 5.54 1.01 -10.58
N ASP A 162 6.31 2.09 -10.75
CA ASP A 162 7.72 2.11 -10.33
C ASP A 162 7.79 2.28 -8.80
N ALA A 163 8.43 1.33 -8.13
CA ALA A 163 8.56 1.31 -6.69
C ALA A 163 10.02 1.16 -6.26
N LYS A 164 10.33 1.69 -5.09
CA LYS A 164 11.70 1.79 -4.58
C LYS A 164 11.86 1.02 -3.27
N TRP A 165 12.91 0.21 -3.23
CA TRP A 165 13.42 -0.45 -2.04
C TRP A 165 14.50 0.40 -1.38
N ALA A 166 14.52 0.44 -0.05
CA ALA A 166 15.60 1.02 0.73
C ALA A 166 15.92 0.15 1.94
N ASN A 167 17.21 0.02 2.28
CA ASN A 167 17.60 -0.48 3.59
C ASN A 167 17.71 0.71 4.55
N THR A 168 16.99 0.65 5.66
CA THR A 168 17.02 1.64 6.74
C THR A 168 17.64 1.04 7.99
N SER A 169 17.84 1.86 9.02
CA SER A 169 18.22 1.40 10.36
C SER A 169 17.16 0.48 10.97
N LYS A 170 15.87 0.68 10.64
CA LYS A 170 14.74 -0.11 11.12
C LYS A 170 14.56 -1.43 10.36
N GLY A 171 14.88 -1.47 9.06
CA GLY A 171 14.75 -2.65 8.21
C GLY A 171 14.63 -2.32 6.73
N ALA A 172 13.98 -3.18 5.95
CA ALA A 172 13.75 -2.94 4.51
C ALA A 172 12.46 -2.14 4.31
N ALA A 173 12.50 -1.10 3.48
CA ALA A 173 11.36 -0.25 3.17
C ALA A 173 11.02 -0.27 1.68
N LEU A 174 9.73 -0.42 1.35
CA LEU A 174 9.18 -0.27 0.01
C LEU A 174 8.38 1.03 -0.06
N SER A 175 8.56 1.81 -1.11
CA SER A 175 7.77 3.02 -1.33
C SER A 175 7.35 3.16 -2.78
N PHE A 176 6.14 3.64 -3.01
CA PHE A 176 5.62 3.95 -4.35
C PHE A 176 4.46 4.94 -4.28
N THR A 177 4.19 5.55 -5.44
CA THR A 177 3.04 6.42 -5.67
C THR A 177 2.19 5.81 -6.77
N VAL A 178 0.89 5.73 -6.54
CA VAL A 178 -0.07 5.23 -7.52
C VAL A 178 -0.34 6.33 -8.57
N PRO A 179 -0.08 6.07 -9.86
CA PRO A 179 -0.39 6.99 -10.95
C PRO A 179 -1.87 7.42 -10.99
N ASN A 180 -2.14 8.61 -11.53
CA ASN A 180 -3.50 9.16 -11.56
C ASN A 180 -4.49 8.27 -12.30
N GLY A 181 -4.11 7.70 -13.45
CA GLY A 181 -4.99 6.81 -14.23
C GLY A 181 -5.31 5.46 -13.56
N LEU A 182 -4.65 5.13 -12.44
CA LEU A 182 -5.00 3.97 -11.61
C LEU A 182 -5.83 4.37 -10.37
N ARG A 183 -5.94 5.66 -10.08
CA ARG A 183 -6.75 6.22 -8.99
C ARG A 183 -8.08 6.79 -9.47
N HIS A 184 -8.12 7.21 -10.73
CA HIS A 184 -9.24 7.89 -11.36
C HIS A 184 -9.46 7.29 -12.75
N GLN A 185 -10.62 6.70 -12.99
CA GLN A 185 -10.99 6.06 -14.25
C GLN A 185 -12.39 6.47 -14.67
N LEU A 186 -12.53 6.97 -15.89
CA LEU A 186 -13.83 7.35 -16.46
C LEU A 186 -14.61 8.35 -15.58
N GLY A 187 -13.89 9.23 -14.86
CA GLY A 187 -14.49 10.19 -13.93
C GLY A 187 -14.89 9.62 -12.56
N LEU A 188 -14.57 8.35 -12.28
CA LEU A 188 -14.79 7.68 -11.01
C LEU A 188 -13.48 7.47 -10.25
N ASP A 189 -13.59 7.42 -8.93
CA ASP A 189 -12.53 7.09 -8.00
C ASP A 189 -12.34 5.56 -7.92
N VAL A 190 -11.08 5.12 -7.85
CA VAL A 190 -10.68 3.72 -7.71
C VAL A 190 -9.94 3.55 -6.38
N ALA A 191 -10.66 3.09 -5.36
CA ALA A 191 -10.14 2.93 -4.01
C ALA A 191 -9.63 1.49 -3.80
N VAL A 192 -8.33 1.33 -3.53
CA VAL A 192 -7.79 0.03 -3.11
C VAL A 192 -8.37 -0.34 -1.75
N THR A 193 -9.01 -1.50 -1.64
CA THR A 193 -9.65 -1.99 -0.41
C THR A 193 -8.93 -3.17 0.22
N SER A 194 -8.25 -3.99 -0.58
CA SER A 194 -7.43 -5.09 -0.08
C SER A 194 -6.23 -5.37 -0.97
N VAL A 195 -5.10 -5.69 -0.36
CA VAL A 195 -3.94 -6.24 -1.05
C VAL A 195 -3.47 -7.47 -0.31
N LYS A 196 -3.20 -8.53 -1.06
CA LYS A 196 -2.49 -9.72 -0.58
C LYS A 196 -1.22 -9.86 -1.41
N SER A 197 -0.06 -9.89 -0.76
CA SER A 197 1.21 -10.05 -1.47
C SER A 197 2.12 -11.06 -0.82
N THR A 198 2.82 -11.84 -1.64
CA THR A 198 3.86 -12.79 -1.25
C THR A 198 5.12 -12.50 -2.03
N TRP A 199 6.22 -12.39 -1.30
CA TRP A 199 7.54 -12.06 -1.81
C TRP A 199 8.44 -13.29 -1.69
N LYS A 200 9.07 -13.65 -2.81
CA LYS A 200 9.76 -14.94 -2.98
C LYS A 200 11.06 -15.00 -2.19
N LYS A 201 11.37 -16.19 -1.68
CA LYS A 201 12.70 -16.52 -1.15
C LYS A 201 13.66 -16.77 -2.31
N LEU A 202 14.35 -15.72 -2.75
CA LEU A 202 15.33 -15.77 -3.84
C LEU A 202 16.74 -15.59 -3.31
N SER A 203 17.73 -16.19 -3.99
CA SER A 203 19.13 -16.06 -3.61
C SER A 203 20.08 -16.22 -4.79
N ARG A 204 21.28 -15.65 -4.66
CA ARG A 204 22.39 -15.83 -5.59
C ARG A 204 23.72 -15.86 -4.84
N THR A 205 24.71 -16.56 -5.38
CA THR A 205 26.09 -16.48 -4.88
C THR A 205 26.78 -15.26 -5.51
N ILE A 206 27.31 -14.37 -4.68
CA ILE A 206 28.07 -13.19 -5.08
C ILE A 206 29.40 -13.24 -4.34
N LYS A 207 30.52 -13.27 -5.07
CA LYS A 207 31.88 -13.36 -4.50
C LYS A 207 32.01 -14.47 -3.44
N GLY A 208 31.55 -15.68 -3.78
CA GLY A 208 31.59 -16.84 -2.88
C GLY A 208 30.57 -16.84 -1.73
N LYS A 209 29.77 -15.77 -1.57
CA LYS A 209 28.77 -15.67 -0.49
C LYS A 209 27.35 -15.78 -1.04
N LYS A 210 26.54 -16.67 -0.48
CA LYS A 210 25.11 -16.78 -0.81
C LYS A 210 24.36 -15.60 -0.19
N VAL A 211 23.77 -14.74 -1.02
CA VAL A 211 22.96 -13.60 -0.61
C VAL A 211 21.51 -13.80 -1.03
N GLY A 212 20.58 -13.39 -0.17
CA GLY A 212 19.14 -13.41 -0.46
C GLY A 212 18.67 -12.10 -1.09
N TYR A 213 17.63 -12.14 -1.92
CA TYR A 213 16.93 -10.91 -2.34
C TYR A 213 16.28 -10.24 -1.14
N PHE A 214 15.66 -11.05 -0.27
CA PHE A 214 15.30 -10.65 1.09
C PHE A 214 16.05 -11.52 2.10
N SER A 215 16.38 -10.91 3.23
CA SER A 215 16.92 -11.63 4.39
C SER A 215 16.37 -11.05 5.69
N SER A 216 16.33 -11.87 6.72
CA SER A 216 15.95 -11.49 8.07
C SER A 216 17.16 -11.46 9.00
N VAL A 217 17.13 -10.54 9.96
CA VAL A 217 18.02 -10.48 11.10
C VAL A 217 17.22 -10.47 12.39
N GLY A 218 17.84 -10.93 13.47
CA GLY A 218 17.30 -10.85 14.83
C GLY A 218 17.02 -9.42 15.27
N CYS A 219 16.05 -9.26 16.16
CA CYS A 219 15.64 -7.99 16.74
C CYS A 219 15.85 -8.02 18.25
N LYS A 220 16.26 -6.88 18.85
CA LYS A 220 16.56 -6.81 20.29
C LYS A 220 15.37 -7.24 21.15
N THR A 221 14.15 -6.86 20.77
CA THR A 221 12.92 -7.12 21.50
C THR A 221 12.33 -8.52 21.26
N LYS A 222 13.00 -9.40 20.49
CA LYS A 222 12.49 -10.71 19.99
C LYS A 222 11.17 -10.64 19.20
N GLN A 223 10.61 -9.45 19.02
CA GLN A 223 9.41 -9.18 18.25
C GLN A 223 9.76 -8.36 17.01
N ARG A 224 9.10 -8.68 15.90
CA ARG A 224 9.24 -7.99 14.62
C ARG A 224 8.10 -7.01 14.46
N SER A 225 8.40 -5.73 14.43
CA SER A 225 7.44 -4.71 14.03
C SER A 225 7.53 -4.44 12.53
N ALA A 226 6.40 -4.17 11.90
CA ALA A 226 6.36 -3.50 10.59
C ALA A 226 5.52 -2.24 10.71
N SER A 227 5.73 -1.32 9.78
CA SER A 227 4.95 -0.09 9.69
C SER A 227 4.50 0.17 8.26
N VAL A 228 3.34 0.77 8.13
CA VAL A 228 2.81 1.28 6.86
C VAL A 228 2.47 2.75 7.04
N THR A 229 2.80 3.55 6.05
CA THR A 229 2.33 4.92 5.94
C THR A 229 1.50 5.03 4.68
N PHE A 230 0.24 5.40 4.85
CA PHE A 230 -0.67 5.75 3.77
C PHE A 230 -0.70 7.28 3.64
N THR A 231 -0.70 7.78 2.42
CA THR A 231 -0.87 9.21 2.14
C THR A 231 -2.05 9.39 1.20
N SER A 232 -3.10 10.05 1.67
CA SER A 232 -4.29 10.34 0.86
C SER A 232 -4.00 11.37 -0.23
N GLU A 233 -4.92 11.52 -1.18
CA GLU A 233 -4.83 12.56 -2.21
C GLU A 233 -4.76 13.96 -1.62
N ALA A 234 -5.57 14.23 -0.59
CA ALA A 234 -5.57 15.44 0.23
C ALA A 234 -4.27 15.64 1.05
N GLY A 235 -3.32 14.70 1.01
CA GLY A 235 -2.03 14.80 1.69
C GLY A 235 -2.06 14.38 3.16
N VAL A 236 -3.18 13.83 3.65
CA VAL A 236 -3.26 13.30 5.01
C VAL A 236 -2.36 12.07 5.11
N VAL A 237 -1.46 12.07 6.10
CA VAL A 237 -0.50 11.00 6.34
C VAL A 237 -0.95 10.16 7.53
N THR A 238 -1.21 8.88 7.31
CA THR A 238 -1.66 7.96 8.36
C THR A 238 -0.64 6.84 8.56
N PRO A 239 0.22 6.92 9.60
CA PRO A 239 1.14 5.85 9.95
C PRO A 239 0.46 4.79 10.81
N LEU A 240 0.73 3.52 10.52
CA LEU A 240 0.34 2.37 11.33
C LEU A 240 1.58 1.53 11.63
N THR A 241 1.68 1.00 12.85
CA THR A 241 2.74 0.07 13.25
C THR A 241 2.11 -1.12 13.96
N LYS A 242 2.52 -2.33 13.60
CA LYS A 242 2.04 -3.58 14.21
C LYS A 242 3.18 -4.56 14.40
N ASN A 243 3.03 -5.42 15.40
CA ASN A 243 3.83 -6.62 15.53
C ASN A 243 3.37 -7.65 14.48
N ILE A 244 4.31 -8.17 13.71
CA ILE A 244 4.09 -9.12 12.60
C ILE A 244 4.82 -10.46 12.82
N GLY A 245 5.19 -10.76 14.07
CA GLY A 245 5.76 -12.04 14.47
C GLY A 245 7.06 -11.91 15.26
N LYS A 246 7.80 -13.00 15.35
CA LYS A 246 9.06 -13.07 16.10
C LYS A 246 10.27 -12.78 15.21
N CYS A 247 11.32 -12.26 15.83
CA CYS A 247 12.68 -12.33 15.32
C CYS A 247 13.41 -13.45 16.07
#